data_AF-A0A2E0VSE2-F1
#
_entry.id   AF-A0A2E0VSE2-F1
#
_cell.length_a   1.000
_cell.length_b   1.000
_cell.length_c   1.000
_cell.angle_alpha   90.00
_cell.angle_beta   90.00
_cell.angle_gamma   90.00
#
_symmetry.space_group_name_H-M   'P 1'
#
loop_
_entity.id
_entity.type
_entity.pdbx_description
1 polymer ?
#
loop_
_entity_poly.entity_id
_entity_poly.type
_entity_poly.pdbx_seq_one_letter_code
_entity_poly.pdbx_strand_id
1 'polypeptide(L)'
;MLKPLAYAIGIALIIFLALFWIATVGMLFFGMPFTAFLAPEPKYLTTLGIINVLLMVGIPVLMGILMVMRIFMKTYFKPRWAAGLWIFWIVNVVSFFFVGTKTASDFSAGAEMSMPLEANLGSVDTLVLEFSKNPYNSSWMRIGDLLYVSGDKLISTNIVLSVEKSESGNFEIMQKRMARGATPEQAEQQAQAIDFEYTLEGNTLKVPSYYVLDKGQKWRAQEVELLIRVPEGKYIRFEGKTPRAQRRLDIDSNYSFPWHLGGYTAQMTSNGLISQQYLQEDDHYHWLEGVTKVKGEGPLKFEIIKGDLPLAHIRRGERYTDHVSFKKNGDELVVSTDFDEAEYPIVIEIIVPSVNELEFLNTDDVELSGFHLPSLTLRSEGEHEIRGEELNVNNLSVELGGDVGMRLEGEGQMLTARLSGDVKLDAEDYIVKTADVVLTGDSFAKLAVTDTLYQSVGEDCGLEVLHSPVVVNR
;
A
#
# COMPACT_ATOMS: atom_id res chain seq x y z
N MET A 1 -25.10 -11.27 -65.33
CA MET A 1 -25.46 -10.61 -64.05
C MET A 1 -24.26 -10.15 -63.18
N LEU A 2 -23.02 -10.62 -63.39
CA LEU A 2 -21.89 -10.23 -62.52
C LEU A 2 -21.40 -8.76 -62.66
N LYS A 3 -21.50 -8.15 -63.85
CA LYS A 3 -21.00 -6.79 -64.08
C LYS A 3 -21.68 -5.72 -63.21
N PRO A 4 -23.02 -5.60 -63.14
CA PRO A 4 -23.67 -4.59 -62.30
C PRO A 4 -23.37 -4.79 -60.81
N LEU A 5 -23.27 -6.04 -60.35
CA LEU A 5 -22.88 -6.36 -58.97
C LEU A 5 -21.45 -5.88 -58.66
N ALA A 6 -20.50 -6.10 -59.57
CA ALA A 6 -19.13 -5.63 -59.42
C ALA A 6 -19.05 -4.09 -59.34
N TYR A 7 -19.80 -3.37 -60.18
CA TYR A 7 -19.87 -1.90 -60.10
C TYR A 7 -20.48 -1.42 -58.77
N ALA A 8 -21.54 -2.06 -58.29
CA ALA A 8 -22.16 -1.72 -57.01
C ALA A 8 -21.19 -1.92 -55.83
N ILE A 9 -20.42 -3.02 -55.83
CA ILE A 9 -19.37 -3.28 -54.82
C ILE A 9 -18.28 -2.19 -54.89
N GLY A 10 -17.81 -1.84 -56.09
CA GLY A 10 -16.81 -0.79 -56.26
C GLY A 10 -17.28 0.58 -55.75
N ILE A 11 -18.54 0.95 -56.03
CA ILE A 11 -19.13 2.20 -55.53
C ILE A 11 -19.23 2.17 -54.00
N ALA A 12 -19.71 1.07 -53.42
CA ALA A 12 -19.81 0.92 -51.97
C ALA A 12 -18.44 1.07 -51.26
N LEU A 13 -17.39 0.48 -51.83
CA LEU A 13 -16.01 0.60 -51.32
C LEU A 13 -15.49 2.04 -51.41
N ILE A 14 -15.76 2.76 -52.50
CA ILE A 14 -15.37 4.17 -52.63
C ILE A 14 -16.10 5.03 -51.59
N ILE A 15 -17.41 4.81 -51.40
CA ILE A 15 -18.20 5.51 -50.38
C ILE A 15 -17.62 5.22 -49.00
N PHE A 16 -17.34 3.97 -48.67
CA PHE A 16 -16.74 3.58 -47.40
C PHE A 16 -15.39 4.28 -47.17
N LEU A 17 -14.49 4.25 -48.15
CA LEU A 17 -13.19 4.91 -48.08
C LEU A 17 -13.32 6.45 -47.92
N ALA A 18 -14.27 7.07 -48.63
CA ALA A 18 -14.55 8.49 -48.50
C ALA A 18 -15.10 8.84 -47.11
N LEU A 19 -16.05 8.05 -46.58
CA LEU A 19 -16.58 8.22 -45.23
C LEU A 19 -15.50 8.02 -44.16
N PHE A 20 -14.60 7.06 -44.35
CA PHE A 20 -13.45 6.85 -43.47
C PHE A 20 -12.52 8.07 -43.43
N TRP A 21 -12.24 8.68 -44.59
CA TRP A 21 -11.44 9.90 -44.63
C TRP A 21 -12.16 11.10 -43.98
N ILE A 22 -13.46 11.27 -44.23
CA ILE A 22 -14.28 12.29 -43.56
C ILE A 22 -14.27 12.08 -42.05
N ALA A 23 -14.39 10.84 -41.57
CA ALA A 23 -14.32 10.52 -40.15
C ALA A 23 -12.96 10.89 -39.54
N THR A 24 -11.86 10.68 -40.28
CA THR A 24 -10.51 11.11 -39.83
C THR A 24 -10.41 12.64 -39.73
N VAL A 25 -10.95 13.38 -40.70
CA VAL A 25 -11.03 14.85 -40.63
C VAL A 25 -11.87 15.30 -39.43
N GLY A 26 -12.99 14.63 -39.18
CA GLY A 26 -13.84 14.87 -38.01
C GLY A 26 -13.07 14.64 -36.71
N MET A 27 -12.34 13.53 -36.59
CA MET A 27 -11.51 13.21 -35.42
C MET A 27 -10.42 14.28 -35.17
N LEU A 28 -9.75 14.73 -36.23
CA LEU A 28 -8.77 15.82 -36.13
C LEU A 28 -9.40 17.15 -35.67
N PHE A 29 -10.60 17.46 -36.17
CA PHE A 29 -11.34 18.64 -35.76
C PHE A 29 -11.72 18.59 -34.28
N PHE A 30 -12.27 17.47 -33.81
CA PHE A 30 -12.59 17.29 -32.40
C PHE A 30 -11.35 17.28 -31.51
N GLY A 31 -10.21 16.77 -31.98
CA GLY A 31 -8.94 16.78 -31.24
C GLY A 31 -8.20 18.12 -31.21
N MET A 32 -8.57 19.11 -32.03
CA MET A 32 -7.86 20.39 -32.13
C MET A 32 -7.70 21.16 -30.81
N PRO A 33 -8.69 21.20 -29.90
CA PRO A 33 -8.50 21.84 -28.60
C PRO A 33 -7.30 21.24 -27.82
N PHE A 34 -7.09 19.93 -27.92
CA PHE A 34 -5.99 19.25 -27.25
C PHE A 34 -4.63 19.45 -27.95
N THR A 35 -4.61 19.52 -29.29
CA THR A 35 -3.34 19.67 -30.03
C THR A 35 -2.60 20.95 -29.65
N ALA A 36 -3.29 22.01 -29.23
CA ALA A 36 -2.65 23.23 -28.74
C ALA A 36 -1.71 23.01 -27.54
N PHE A 37 -2.05 22.05 -26.67
CA PHE A 37 -1.29 21.71 -25.47
C PHE A 37 -0.15 20.72 -25.73
N LEU A 38 -0.30 19.84 -26.73
CA LEU A 38 0.75 18.88 -27.09
C LEU A 38 1.76 19.42 -28.08
N ALA A 39 1.30 20.19 -29.06
CA ALA A 39 2.05 20.41 -30.28
C ALA A 39 3.36 21.17 -30.04
N PRO A 40 4.41 20.82 -30.81
CA PRO A 40 5.74 21.42 -30.66
C PRO A 40 5.72 22.88 -31.09
N GLU A 41 6.57 23.67 -30.44
CA GLU A 41 6.94 25.00 -30.95
C GLU A 41 8.04 24.86 -32.00
N PRO A 42 8.03 25.66 -33.07
CA PRO A 42 7.11 26.76 -33.36
C PRO A 42 5.81 26.32 -34.05
N LYS A 43 4.76 27.17 -34.04
CA LYS A 43 3.42 26.91 -34.65
C LYS A 43 3.43 26.29 -36.05
N TYR A 44 4.41 26.58 -36.92
CA TYR A 44 4.46 25.96 -38.24
C TYR A 44 4.69 24.43 -38.18
N LEU A 45 5.40 23.92 -37.17
CA LEU A 45 5.56 22.49 -36.93
C LEU A 45 4.25 21.84 -36.50
N THR A 46 3.41 22.58 -35.75
CA THR A 46 2.05 22.14 -35.41
C THR A 46 1.20 21.99 -36.68
N THR A 47 1.17 23.03 -37.53
CA THR A 47 0.43 22.99 -38.80
C THR A 47 0.93 21.87 -39.71
N LEU A 48 2.26 21.72 -39.82
CA LEU A 48 2.88 20.62 -40.56
C LEU A 48 2.48 19.26 -39.99
N GLY A 49 2.44 19.10 -38.67
CA GLY A 49 1.98 17.88 -38.00
C GLY A 49 0.52 17.53 -38.34
N ILE A 50 -0.39 18.51 -38.30
CA ILE A 50 -1.81 18.32 -38.67
C ILE A 50 -1.94 17.91 -40.14
N ILE A 51 -1.22 18.59 -41.03
CA ILE A 51 -1.17 18.25 -42.46
C ILE A 51 -0.60 16.84 -42.64
N ASN A 52 0.47 16.49 -41.93
CA ASN A 52 1.09 15.18 -42.02
C ASN A 52 0.11 14.07 -41.63
N VAL A 53 -0.67 14.23 -40.55
CA VAL A 53 -1.69 13.25 -40.15
C VAL A 53 -2.80 13.14 -41.19
N LEU A 54 -3.27 14.28 -41.73
CA LEU A 54 -4.29 14.29 -42.78
C LEU A 54 -3.82 13.57 -44.05
N LEU A 55 -2.57 13.81 -44.49
CA LEU A 55 -1.97 13.18 -45.67
C LEU A 55 -1.60 11.71 -45.41
N MET A 56 -1.23 11.36 -44.18
CA MET A 56 -0.88 10.00 -43.78
C MET A 56 -2.03 9.03 -44.04
N VAL A 57 -3.27 9.46 -43.73
CA VAL A 57 -4.49 8.67 -43.99
C VAL A 57 -5.07 8.98 -45.36
N GLY A 58 -5.08 10.26 -45.75
CA GLY A 58 -5.73 10.72 -46.99
C GLY A 58 -5.10 10.15 -48.26
N ILE A 59 -3.76 10.08 -48.37
CA ILE A 59 -3.13 9.57 -49.59
C ILE A 59 -3.39 8.06 -49.78
N PRO A 60 -3.24 7.18 -48.77
CA PRO A 60 -3.63 5.77 -48.88
C PRO A 60 -5.10 5.57 -49.24
N VAL A 61 -6.00 6.36 -48.64
CA VAL A 61 -7.42 6.33 -48.99
C VAL A 61 -7.65 6.71 -50.45
N LEU A 62 -7.05 7.81 -50.93
CA LEU A 62 -7.14 8.24 -52.32
C LEU A 62 -6.57 7.18 -53.28
N MET A 63 -5.45 6.55 -52.92
CA MET A 63 -4.87 5.45 -53.70
C MET A 63 -5.79 4.23 -53.72
N GLY A 64 -6.44 3.89 -52.60
CA GLY A 64 -7.47 2.86 -52.53
C GLY A 64 -8.66 3.16 -53.45
N ILE A 65 -9.15 4.40 -53.45
CA ILE A 65 -10.23 4.85 -54.35
C ILE A 65 -9.79 4.71 -55.83
N LEU A 66 -8.58 5.16 -56.18
CA LEU A 66 -8.03 5.01 -57.53
C LEU A 66 -7.89 3.54 -57.95
N MET A 67 -7.48 2.67 -57.03
CA MET A 67 -7.36 1.23 -57.24
C MET A 67 -8.73 0.57 -57.47
N VAL A 68 -9.74 0.92 -56.67
CA VAL A 68 -11.13 0.44 -56.85
C VAL A 68 -11.68 0.89 -58.20
N MET A 69 -11.49 2.16 -58.60
CA MET A 69 -11.89 2.65 -59.92
C MET A 69 -11.18 1.91 -61.07
N ARG A 70 -9.89 1.59 -60.91
CA ARG A 70 -9.15 0.82 -61.91
C ARG A 70 -9.68 -0.61 -62.06
N ILE A 71 -9.98 -1.30 -60.95
CA ILE A 71 -10.44 -2.69 -60.94
C ILE A 71 -11.88 -2.83 -61.43
N PHE A 72 -12.81 -2.04 -60.87
CA PHE A 72 -14.24 -2.22 -61.09
C PHE A 72 -14.77 -1.37 -62.26
N MET A 73 -14.20 -0.18 -62.48
CA MET A 73 -14.64 0.77 -63.51
C MET A 73 -13.70 0.86 -64.72
N LYS A 74 -12.62 0.06 -64.73
CA LYS A 74 -11.60 0.03 -65.79
C LYS A 74 -11.02 1.40 -66.14
N THR A 75 -11.03 2.33 -65.18
CA THR A 75 -10.46 3.66 -65.38
C THR A 75 -8.95 3.57 -65.50
N TYR A 76 -8.39 4.16 -66.56
CA TYR A 76 -6.94 4.13 -66.80
C TYR A 76 -6.26 5.33 -66.14
N PHE A 77 -5.24 5.07 -65.33
CA PHE A 77 -4.36 6.08 -64.76
C PHE A 77 -2.92 5.76 -65.15
N LYS A 78 -2.13 6.78 -65.52
CA LYS A 78 -0.73 6.55 -65.91
C LYS A 78 0.08 6.10 -64.68
N PRO A 79 0.89 5.03 -64.75
CA PRO A 79 1.63 4.50 -63.60
C PRO A 79 2.48 5.53 -62.83
N ARG A 80 3.02 6.53 -63.54
CA ARG A 80 3.76 7.66 -62.94
C ARG A 80 2.98 8.48 -61.91
N TRP A 81 1.66 8.60 -62.05
CA TRP A 81 0.84 9.33 -61.08
C TRP A 81 0.71 8.54 -59.76
N ALA A 82 0.49 7.23 -59.86
CA ALA A 82 0.45 6.36 -58.69
C ALA A 82 1.82 6.31 -57.98
N ALA A 83 2.91 6.18 -58.75
CA ALA A 83 4.27 6.24 -58.21
C ALA A 83 4.57 7.59 -57.52
N GLY A 84 4.14 8.71 -58.12
CA GLY A 84 4.30 10.04 -57.52
C GLY A 84 3.57 10.19 -56.19
N LEU A 85 2.34 9.66 -56.06
CA LEU A 85 1.59 9.67 -54.80
C LEU A 85 2.28 8.82 -53.71
N TRP A 86 2.83 7.66 -54.07
CA TRP A 86 3.59 6.83 -53.13
C TRP A 86 4.88 7.51 -52.66
N ILE A 87 5.63 8.11 -53.58
CA ILE A 87 6.85 8.88 -53.23
C ILE A 87 6.49 10.04 -52.31
N PHE A 88 5.43 10.79 -52.63
CA PHE A 88 4.97 11.91 -51.80
C PHE A 88 4.49 11.45 -50.42
N TRP A 89 3.80 10.30 -50.34
CA TRP A 89 3.40 9.72 -49.07
C TRP A 89 4.61 9.29 -48.23
N ILE A 90 5.65 8.70 -48.82
CA ILE A 90 6.90 8.37 -48.11
C ILE A 90 7.57 9.64 -47.57
N VAL A 91 7.62 10.72 -48.35
CA VAL A 91 8.13 12.02 -47.87
C VAL A 91 7.29 12.55 -46.70
N ASN A 92 5.96 12.42 -46.77
CA ASN A 92 5.07 12.76 -45.67
C ASN A 92 5.33 11.92 -44.41
N VAL A 93 5.60 10.63 -44.56
CA VAL A 93 5.97 9.74 -43.43
C VAL A 93 7.26 10.22 -42.77
N VAL A 94 8.30 10.53 -43.54
CA VAL A 94 9.56 11.05 -43.00
C VAL A 94 9.34 12.39 -42.28
N SER A 95 8.56 13.30 -42.88
CA SER A 95 8.15 14.57 -42.26
C SER A 95 7.38 14.36 -40.96
N PHE A 96 6.46 13.39 -40.93
CA PHE A 96 5.68 13.04 -39.73
C PHE A 96 6.60 12.58 -38.60
N PHE A 97 7.53 11.67 -38.87
CA PHE A 97 8.49 11.20 -37.87
C PHE A 97 9.43 12.33 -37.41
N PHE A 98 9.84 13.24 -38.29
CA PHE A 98 10.62 14.40 -37.89
C PHE A 98 9.88 15.28 -36.87
N VAL A 99 8.61 15.62 -37.14
CA VAL A 99 7.77 16.39 -36.21
C VAL A 99 7.54 15.62 -34.91
N GLY A 100 7.30 14.30 -35.02
CA GLY A 100 7.14 13.41 -33.87
C GLY A 100 8.37 13.40 -32.96
N THR A 101 9.57 13.21 -33.52
CA THR A 101 10.83 13.24 -32.78
C THR A 101 11.09 14.60 -32.14
N LYS A 102 10.76 15.70 -32.83
CA LYS A 102 10.85 17.06 -32.25
C LYS A 102 9.89 17.26 -31.09
N THR A 103 8.70 16.68 -31.16
CA THR A 103 7.75 16.73 -30.03
C THR A 103 8.23 15.84 -28.88
N ALA A 104 8.76 14.66 -29.18
CA ALA A 104 9.28 13.72 -28.20
C ALA A 104 10.53 14.25 -27.48
N SER A 105 11.37 15.05 -28.15
CA SER A 105 12.54 15.65 -27.50
C SER A 105 12.16 16.58 -26.35
N ASP A 106 10.96 17.16 -26.35
CA ASP A 106 10.47 18.01 -25.25
C ASP A 106 10.18 17.22 -23.95
N PHE A 107 10.37 15.89 -23.96
CA PHE A 107 10.21 15.03 -22.80
C PHE A 107 11.55 14.45 -22.30
N SER A 108 12.67 14.89 -22.87
CA SER A 108 13.99 14.30 -22.63
C SER A 108 14.59 14.68 -21.28
N ALA A 109 14.38 15.91 -20.82
CA ALA A 109 14.82 16.40 -19.52
C ALA A 109 13.64 16.54 -18.55
N GLY A 110 13.93 16.48 -17.25
CA GLY A 110 12.98 16.77 -16.19
C GLY A 110 13.54 17.79 -15.21
N ALA A 111 12.65 18.52 -14.55
CA ALA A 111 12.98 19.39 -13.43
C ALA A 111 11.97 19.18 -12.31
N GLU A 112 12.45 19.33 -11.08
CA GLU A 112 11.66 19.33 -9.86
C GLU A 112 11.94 20.64 -9.14
N MET A 113 10.89 21.30 -8.68
CA MET A 113 11.00 22.43 -7.79
C MET A 113 10.28 22.12 -6.49
N SER A 114 11.03 22.19 -5.40
CA SER A 114 10.49 22.08 -4.04
C SER A 114 10.20 23.46 -3.49
N MET A 115 8.95 23.67 -3.08
CA MET A 115 8.48 24.86 -2.39
C MET A 115 8.10 24.42 -0.97
N PRO A 116 8.94 24.69 0.04
CA PRO A 116 8.56 24.44 1.42
C PRO A 116 7.36 25.33 1.76
N LEU A 117 6.39 24.76 2.46
CA LEU A 117 5.34 25.55 3.08
C LEU A 117 5.87 26.03 4.43
N GLU A 118 5.90 27.35 4.65
CA GLU A 118 5.98 27.91 6.00
C GLU A 118 4.65 27.67 6.73
N ALA A 119 4.40 26.41 7.09
CA ALA A 119 3.26 26.02 7.90
C ALA A 119 3.66 26.19 9.37
N ASN A 120 3.30 27.32 9.97
CA ASN A 120 3.26 27.42 11.44
C ASN A 120 2.07 26.63 11.97
N LEU A 121 2.15 25.29 11.90
CA LEU A 121 1.14 24.37 12.43
C LEU A 121 1.14 24.30 13.96
N GLY A 122 2.03 25.02 14.65
CA GLY A 122 2.08 25.08 16.11
C GLY A 122 2.11 23.69 16.75
N SER A 123 1.51 23.55 17.94
CA SER A 123 1.38 22.28 18.67
C SER A 123 0.13 21.49 18.29
N VAL A 124 -0.25 21.47 17.02
CA VAL A 124 -1.44 20.74 16.56
C VAL A 124 -1.18 19.22 16.62
N ASP A 125 -2.18 18.46 17.05
CA ASP A 125 -2.11 17.00 17.11
C ASP A 125 -2.56 16.32 15.81
N THR A 126 -3.50 16.93 15.08
CA THR A 126 -4.09 16.35 13.88
C THR A 126 -4.13 17.35 12.72
N LEU A 127 -3.53 16.97 11.59
CA LEU A 127 -3.67 17.69 10.31
C LEU A 127 -4.86 17.11 9.53
N VAL A 128 -5.80 17.96 9.12
CA VAL A 128 -6.93 17.57 8.29
C VAL A 128 -6.60 17.88 6.83
N LEU A 129 -6.71 16.88 5.96
CA LEU A 129 -6.55 17.03 4.51
C LEU A 129 -7.90 17.02 3.82
N GLU A 130 -8.26 18.14 3.23
CA GLU A 130 -9.50 18.28 2.48
C GLU A 130 -9.21 18.49 1.00
N PHE A 131 -9.63 17.55 0.16
CA PHE A 131 -9.51 17.70 -1.30
C PHE A 131 -10.72 18.39 -1.89
N SER A 132 -10.48 19.45 -2.66
CA SER A 132 -11.55 20.15 -3.37
C SER A 132 -12.18 19.26 -4.45
N LYS A 133 -13.46 19.49 -4.77
CA LYS A 133 -14.12 18.76 -5.86
C LYS A 133 -13.61 19.30 -7.21
N ASN A 134 -13.25 18.40 -8.13
CA ASN A 134 -12.98 18.77 -9.52
C ASN A 134 -14.30 19.06 -10.28
N PRO A 135 -14.59 20.32 -10.65
CA PRO A 135 -15.81 20.66 -11.41
C PRO A 135 -15.76 20.17 -12.87
N TYR A 136 -14.58 19.81 -13.38
CA TYR A 136 -14.36 19.34 -14.76
C TYR A 136 -14.49 17.83 -14.92
N ASN A 137 -14.83 17.09 -13.85
CA ASN A 137 -14.94 15.64 -13.90
C ASN A 137 -16.00 15.16 -14.91
N SER A 138 -17.02 15.97 -15.20
CA SER A 138 -18.03 15.67 -16.23
C SER A 138 -17.65 16.09 -17.65
N SER A 139 -16.39 16.48 -17.91
CA SER A 139 -16.00 16.88 -19.25
C SER A 139 -16.17 15.74 -20.25
N TRP A 140 -16.73 16.06 -21.42
CA TRP A 140 -16.98 15.14 -22.52
C TRP A 140 -15.69 14.67 -23.19
N MET A 141 -14.62 15.45 -23.09
CA MET A 141 -13.31 15.13 -23.65
C MET A 141 -12.34 14.77 -22.52
N ARG A 142 -12.02 13.47 -22.44
CA ARG A 142 -11.04 12.91 -21.51
C ARG A 142 -9.92 12.24 -22.29
N ILE A 143 -8.69 12.36 -21.80
CA ILE A 143 -7.50 11.84 -22.44
C ILE A 143 -6.75 11.02 -21.40
N GLY A 144 -6.89 9.70 -21.50
CA GLY A 144 -6.55 8.81 -20.39
C GLY A 144 -7.38 9.14 -19.15
N ASP A 145 -6.81 8.86 -17.98
CA ASP A 145 -7.51 8.99 -16.69
C ASP A 145 -7.29 10.35 -16.00
N LEU A 146 -6.26 11.08 -16.42
CA LEU A 146 -5.76 12.26 -15.69
C LEU A 146 -6.01 13.59 -16.39
N LEU A 147 -6.34 13.60 -17.68
CA LEU A 147 -6.47 14.82 -18.47
C LEU A 147 -7.89 15.05 -18.98
N TYR A 148 -8.38 16.26 -18.79
CA TYR A 148 -9.71 16.70 -19.20
C TYR A 148 -9.56 17.98 -20.01
N VAL A 149 -10.26 18.09 -21.13
CA VAL A 149 -10.28 19.32 -21.93
C VAL A 149 -11.60 20.03 -21.69
N SER A 150 -11.56 21.31 -21.31
CA SER A 150 -12.77 22.13 -21.13
C SER A 150 -12.58 23.49 -21.78
N GLY A 151 -13.28 23.73 -22.88
CA GLY A 151 -13.08 24.94 -23.68
C GLY A 151 -11.66 25.03 -24.21
N ASP A 152 -10.95 26.08 -23.81
CA ASP A 152 -9.56 26.38 -24.13
C ASP A 152 -8.57 26.08 -22.99
N LYS A 153 -8.99 25.25 -22.02
CA LYS A 153 -8.21 24.81 -20.87
C LYS A 153 -7.96 23.32 -20.90
N LEU A 154 -6.77 22.92 -20.45
CA LEU A 154 -6.44 21.52 -20.17
C LEU A 154 -6.32 21.36 -18.65
N ILE A 155 -7.14 20.48 -18.10
CA ILE A 155 -7.21 20.22 -16.67
C ILE A 155 -6.51 18.91 -16.40
N SER A 156 -5.60 18.90 -15.43
CA SER A 156 -4.86 17.72 -15.03
C SER A 156 -5.15 17.38 -13.57
N THR A 157 -5.39 16.10 -13.31
CA THR A 157 -5.54 15.54 -11.96
C THR A 157 -4.29 14.75 -11.55
N ASN A 158 -3.14 15.04 -12.18
CA ASN A 158 -1.85 14.42 -11.85
C ASN A 158 -1.27 15.01 -10.55
N ILE A 159 -1.90 14.68 -9.44
CA ILE A 159 -1.55 15.15 -8.10
C ILE A 159 -1.24 13.94 -7.23
N VAL A 160 -0.02 13.91 -6.71
CA VAL A 160 0.48 12.87 -5.81
C VAL A 160 0.33 13.36 -4.38
N LEU A 161 -0.26 12.54 -3.52
CA LEU A 161 -0.20 12.75 -2.07
C LEU A 161 0.86 11.82 -1.48
N SER A 162 1.89 12.39 -0.88
CA SER A 162 2.93 11.65 -0.19
C SER A 162 2.88 11.95 1.30
N VAL A 163 2.81 10.92 2.14
CA VAL A 163 2.81 11.07 3.59
C VAL A 163 3.92 10.18 4.15
N GLU A 164 4.85 10.78 4.88
CA GLU A 164 6.05 10.12 5.41
C GLU A 164 6.26 10.53 6.87
N LYS A 165 7.05 9.76 7.63
CA LYS A 165 7.45 10.14 8.97
C LYS A 165 8.32 11.42 8.97
N SER A 166 8.11 12.27 9.98
CA SER A 166 8.94 13.47 10.20
C SER A 166 10.11 13.17 11.14
N GLU A 167 11.32 13.50 10.68
CA GLU A 167 12.55 13.40 11.48
C GLU A 167 12.77 14.61 12.41
N SER A 168 12.10 15.74 12.15
CA SER A 168 12.27 16.98 12.92
C SER A 168 11.34 17.07 14.14
N GLY A 169 10.42 16.12 14.29
CA GLY A 169 9.37 16.15 15.31
C GLY A 169 8.25 17.16 15.06
N ASN A 170 8.29 17.88 13.93
CA ASN A 170 7.25 18.86 13.53
C ASN A 170 6.59 18.45 12.22
N PHE A 171 5.34 18.89 12.02
CA PHE A 171 4.69 18.75 10.72
C PHE A 171 5.45 19.58 9.68
N GLU A 172 5.82 18.95 8.58
CA GLU A 172 6.42 19.64 7.43
C GLU A 172 5.56 19.38 6.21
N ILE A 173 5.25 20.44 5.46
CA ILE A 173 4.50 20.32 4.22
C ILE A 173 5.38 20.90 3.13
N MET A 174 5.56 20.15 2.05
CA MET A 174 6.31 20.58 0.88
C MET A 174 5.47 20.33 -0.36
N GLN A 175 5.40 21.34 -1.21
CA GLN A 175 4.86 21.19 -2.55
C GLN A 175 6.03 20.99 -3.50
N LYS A 176 5.99 19.90 -4.26
CA LYS A 176 6.92 19.62 -5.34
C LYS A 176 6.17 19.78 -6.66
N ARG A 177 6.70 20.62 -7.53
CA ARG A 177 6.20 20.81 -8.90
C ARG A 177 7.21 20.19 -9.84
N MET A 178 6.76 19.25 -10.66
CA MET A 178 7.60 18.56 -11.64
C MET A 178 7.07 18.79 -13.05
N ALA A 179 7.96 18.85 -14.01
CA ALA A 179 7.62 18.88 -15.42
C ALA A 179 8.75 18.33 -16.27
N ARG A 180 8.46 18.07 -17.55
CA ARG A 180 9.44 17.71 -18.57
C ARG A 180 9.69 18.87 -19.54
N GLY A 181 10.83 18.81 -20.23
CA GLY A 181 11.24 19.78 -21.23
C GLY A 181 12.31 19.24 -22.16
N ALA A 182 12.66 20.00 -23.20
CA ALA A 182 13.80 19.65 -24.06
C ALA A 182 15.14 19.91 -23.37
N THR A 183 15.15 20.80 -22.37
CA THR A 183 16.29 21.06 -21.48
C THR A 183 15.79 21.17 -20.03
N PRO A 184 16.67 21.02 -19.02
CA PRO A 184 16.30 21.21 -17.62
C PRO A 184 15.69 22.60 -17.35
N GLU A 185 16.20 23.66 -17.98
CA GLU A 185 15.71 25.02 -17.79
C GLU A 185 14.28 25.19 -18.33
N GLN A 186 13.98 24.57 -19.48
CA GLN A 186 12.62 24.55 -20.01
C GLN A 186 11.68 23.74 -19.12
N ALA A 187 12.14 22.60 -18.60
CA ALA A 187 11.36 21.79 -17.66
C ALA A 187 11.06 22.60 -16.38
N GLU A 188 12.04 23.36 -15.87
CA GLU A 188 11.86 24.21 -14.70
C GLU A 188 10.84 25.33 -14.96
N GLN A 189 10.92 26.00 -16.11
CA GLN A 189 9.92 27.00 -16.52
C GLN A 189 8.50 26.41 -16.58
N GLN A 190 8.36 25.19 -17.10
CA GLN A 190 7.05 24.51 -17.14
C GLN A 190 6.56 24.12 -15.74
N ALA A 191 7.45 23.70 -14.84
CA ALA A 191 7.12 23.40 -13.45
C ALA A 191 6.72 24.67 -12.67
N GLN A 192 7.40 25.80 -12.90
CA GLN A 192 7.07 27.12 -12.34
C GLN A 192 5.69 27.59 -12.79
N ALA A 193 5.34 27.32 -14.05
CA ALA A 193 4.08 27.74 -14.66
C ALA A 193 2.85 26.96 -14.15
N ILE A 194 3.02 25.88 -13.38
CA ILE A 194 1.91 25.16 -12.77
C ILE A 194 1.28 26.05 -11.70
N ASP A 195 0.06 26.50 -11.96
CA ASP A 195 -0.76 27.20 -10.97
C ASP A 195 -1.47 26.17 -10.06
N PHE A 196 -0.92 25.97 -8.87
CA PHE A 196 -1.46 25.09 -7.85
C PHE A 196 -1.22 25.69 -6.47
N GLU A 197 -2.26 26.29 -5.93
CA GLU A 197 -2.28 26.90 -4.60
C GLU A 197 -3.15 26.06 -3.66
N TYR A 198 -2.63 25.80 -2.46
CA TYR A 198 -3.40 25.22 -1.36
C TYR A 198 -3.64 26.30 -0.30
N THR A 199 -4.57 26.05 0.61
CA THR A 199 -4.87 26.98 1.71
C THR A 199 -4.82 26.22 3.02
N LEU A 200 -4.03 26.73 3.98
CA LEU A 200 -4.02 26.23 5.34
C LEU A 200 -4.90 27.13 6.21
N GLU A 201 -6.01 26.59 6.70
CA GLU A 201 -6.93 27.26 7.63
C GLU A 201 -6.91 26.53 8.97
N GLY A 202 -6.19 27.07 9.96
CA GLY A 202 -5.96 26.39 11.23
C GLY A 202 -5.15 25.11 11.05
N ASN A 203 -5.76 23.95 11.30
CA ASN A 203 -5.17 22.62 11.05
C ASN A 203 -5.73 21.94 9.79
N THR A 204 -6.51 22.64 8.97
CA THR A 204 -7.10 22.07 7.76
C THR A 204 -6.35 22.57 6.53
N LEU A 205 -5.69 21.65 5.83
CA LEU A 205 -5.03 21.89 4.56
C LEU A 205 -6.00 21.56 3.43
N LYS A 206 -6.49 22.61 2.77
CA LYS A 206 -7.36 22.52 1.59
C LYS A 206 -6.49 22.39 0.34
N VAL A 207 -6.59 21.25 -0.32
CA VAL A 207 -5.75 20.88 -1.46
C VAL A 207 -6.61 20.79 -2.72
N PRO A 208 -6.28 21.49 -3.81
CA PRO A 208 -6.97 21.30 -5.07
C PRO A 208 -6.83 19.86 -5.57
N SER A 209 -7.88 19.27 -6.11
CA SER A 209 -7.79 17.94 -6.74
C SER A 209 -7.42 18.00 -8.23
N TYR A 210 -7.05 19.18 -8.74
CA TYR A 210 -6.62 19.41 -10.12
C TYR A 210 -5.77 20.69 -10.22
N TYR A 211 -5.01 20.82 -11.31
CA TYR A 211 -4.46 22.09 -11.78
C TYR A 211 -4.88 22.34 -13.24
N VAL A 212 -4.82 23.60 -13.65
CA VAL A 212 -5.23 24.04 -14.97
C VAL A 212 -4.01 24.49 -15.75
N LEU A 213 -3.92 24.04 -17.01
CA LEU A 213 -3.03 24.59 -18.00
C LEU A 213 -3.85 25.49 -18.94
N ASP A 214 -3.50 26.77 -18.98
CA ASP A 214 -4.13 27.74 -19.86
C ASP A 214 -3.57 27.65 -21.28
N LYS A 215 -4.33 28.21 -22.24
CA LYS A 215 -3.93 28.25 -23.64
C LYS A 215 -2.57 28.92 -23.82
N GLY A 216 -1.60 28.15 -24.31
CA GLY A 216 -0.21 28.58 -24.51
C GLY A 216 0.77 27.83 -23.64
N GLN A 217 0.31 27.30 -22.49
CA GLN A 217 1.07 26.33 -21.71
C GLN A 217 1.01 24.96 -22.38
N LYS A 218 2.12 24.23 -22.35
CA LYS A 218 2.23 22.92 -22.99
C LYS A 218 2.13 21.84 -21.94
N TRP A 219 1.43 20.76 -22.25
CA TRP A 219 1.49 19.58 -21.42
C TRP A 219 2.78 18.81 -21.69
N ARG A 220 3.62 18.70 -20.66
CA ARG A 220 4.91 18.02 -20.65
C ARG A 220 5.03 17.17 -19.38
N ALA A 221 4.02 16.32 -19.17
CA ALA A 221 3.94 15.43 -18.01
C ALA A 221 4.13 16.18 -16.68
N GLN A 222 3.46 17.33 -16.53
CA GLN A 222 3.45 18.07 -15.27
C GLN A 222 2.87 17.22 -14.14
N GLU A 223 3.42 17.34 -12.95
CA GLU A 223 2.97 16.65 -11.74
C GLU A 223 3.10 17.61 -10.55
N VAL A 224 2.13 17.53 -9.65
CA VAL A 224 2.22 18.20 -8.34
C VAL A 224 2.23 17.12 -7.27
N GLU A 225 3.30 17.03 -6.52
CA GLU A 225 3.39 16.18 -5.33
C GLU A 225 3.26 17.05 -4.09
N LEU A 226 2.31 16.70 -3.22
CA LEU A 226 2.17 17.26 -1.90
C LEU A 226 2.76 16.26 -0.90
N LEU A 227 3.96 16.56 -0.41
CA LEU A 227 4.66 15.77 0.59
C LEU A 227 4.36 16.33 1.98
N ILE A 228 3.83 15.48 2.86
CA ILE A 228 3.49 15.80 4.23
C ILE A 228 4.30 14.89 5.13
N ARG A 229 5.19 15.47 5.93
CA ARG A 229 5.88 14.74 6.98
C ARG A 229 5.13 14.89 8.29
N VAL A 230 4.76 13.76 8.88
CA VAL A 230 3.97 13.67 10.10
C VAL A 230 4.88 13.21 11.24
N PRO A 231 4.96 13.93 12.37
CA PRO A 231 5.72 13.46 13.52
C PRO A 231 5.12 12.20 14.13
N GLU A 232 5.97 11.40 14.75
CA GLU A 232 5.51 10.25 15.54
C GLU A 232 4.53 10.68 16.64
N GLY A 233 3.46 9.90 16.81
CA GLY A 233 2.38 10.17 17.75
C GLY A 233 1.33 11.16 17.25
N LYS A 234 1.55 11.82 16.11
CA LYS A 234 0.59 12.78 15.51
C LYS A 234 -0.30 12.12 14.46
N TYR A 235 -1.36 12.82 14.09
CA TYR A 235 -2.44 12.27 13.28
C TYR A 235 -2.65 13.03 11.97
N ILE A 236 -3.14 12.32 10.97
CA ILE A 236 -3.63 12.86 9.72
C ILE A 236 -5.04 12.35 9.46
N ARG A 237 -5.98 13.26 9.20
CA ARG A 237 -7.37 12.95 8.91
C ARG A 237 -7.67 13.30 7.46
N PHE A 238 -8.23 12.36 6.72
CA PHE A 238 -8.53 12.57 5.31
C PHE A 238 -10.02 12.85 5.12
N GLU A 239 -10.36 13.99 4.53
CA GLU A 239 -11.72 14.41 4.25
C GLU A 239 -12.01 14.43 2.75
N GLY A 240 -13.22 14.02 2.40
CA GLY A 240 -13.68 13.97 1.02
C GLY A 240 -13.03 12.86 0.18
N LYS A 241 -13.10 13.01 -1.15
CA LYS A 241 -12.55 12.02 -2.08
C LYS A 241 -11.08 12.33 -2.34
N THR A 242 -10.19 11.58 -1.72
CA THR A 242 -8.76 11.64 -2.01
C THR A 242 -8.48 11.12 -3.44
N PRO A 243 -7.65 11.80 -4.26
CA PRO A 243 -7.31 11.34 -5.60
C PRO A 243 -6.83 9.89 -5.58
N ARG A 244 -7.45 9.03 -6.40
CA ARG A 244 -7.25 7.56 -6.34
C ARG A 244 -5.91 7.09 -6.89
N ALA A 245 -5.29 7.82 -7.80
CA ALA A 245 -4.27 7.25 -8.69
C ALA A 245 -2.83 7.35 -8.17
N GLN A 246 -2.53 8.22 -7.20
CA GLN A 246 -1.14 8.50 -6.82
C GLN A 246 -1.03 8.88 -5.34
N ARG A 247 -0.96 7.87 -4.49
CA ARG A 247 -0.72 8.04 -3.06
C ARG A 247 0.54 7.25 -2.69
N ARG A 248 1.47 7.91 -1.99
CA ARG A 248 2.66 7.28 -1.42
C ARG A 248 2.58 7.48 0.08
N LEU A 249 1.94 6.52 0.75
CA LEU A 249 1.77 6.58 2.19
C LEU A 249 2.76 5.62 2.81
N ASP A 250 3.54 6.13 3.77
CA ASP A 250 4.34 5.33 4.67
C ASP A 250 3.39 4.61 5.64
N ILE A 251 2.95 3.41 5.28
CA ILE A 251 1.98 2.59 6.03
C ILE A 251 2.75 1.52 6.80
N ASP A 252 2.36 1.26 8.05
CA ASP A 252 2.90 0.11 8.78
C ASP A 252 2.47 -1.18 8.08
N SER A 253 3.44 -1.93 7.53
CA SER A 253 3.19 -3.12 6.72
C SER A 253 2.55 -4.28 7.49
N ASN A 254 2.51 -4.22 8.82
CA ASN A 254 1.87 -5.24 9.65
C ASN A 254 0.34 -5.08 9.72
N TYR A 255 -0.19 -3.92 9.29
CA TYR A 255 -1.61 -3.63 9.41
C TYR A 255 -2.25 -3.30 8.07
N SER A 256 -3.49 -3.77 7.89
CA SER A 256 -4.32 -3.35 6.77
C SER A 256 -4.64 -1.85 6.86
N PHE A 257 -4.78 -1.23 5.70
CA PHE A 257 -5.02 0.20 5.58
C PHE A 257 -6.17 0.48 4.60
N PRO A 258 -7.01 1.49 4.84
CA PRO A 258 -8.19 1.72 4.03
C PRO A 258 -7.84 2.08 2.58
N TRP A 259 -8.42 1.36 1.63
CA TRP A 259 -8.34 1.69 0.19
C TRP A 259 -8.90 3.10 -0.11
N HIS A 260 -9.93 3.52 0.64
CA HIS A 260 -10.46 4.88 0.61
C HIS A 260 -10.11 5.63 1.89
N LEU A 261 -9.32 6.69 1.78
CA LEU A 261 -8.90 7.42 2.98
C LEU A 261 -10.00 8.28 3.59
N GLY A 262 -10.96 8.73 2.76
CA GLY A 262 -11.98 9.69 3.17
C GLY A 262 -12.78 9.20 4.38
N GLY A 263 -12.76 9.98 5.46
CA GLY A 263 -13.43 9.69 6.73
C GLY A 263 -12.52 9.08 7.79
N TYR A 264 -11.35 8.54 7.43
CA TYR A 264 -10.44 7.91 8.38
C TYR A 264 -9.38 8.88 8.90
N THR A 265 -8.94 8.58 10.13
CA THR A 265 -7.79 9.22 10.78
C THR A 265 -6.70 8.18 10.95
N ALA A 266 -5.50 8.51 10.46
CA ALA A 266 -4.32 7.68 10.63
C ALA A 266 -3.32 8.35 11.57
N GLN A 267 -2.74 7.56 12.47
CA GLN A 267 -1.67 7.98 13.36
C GLN A 267 -0.34 7.57 12.75
N MET A 268 0.66 8.47 12.80
CA MET A 268 2.03 8.09 12.48
C MET A 268 2.68 7.45 13.70
N THR A 269 3.08 6.19 13.59
CA THR A 269 3.89 5.48 14.59
C THR A 269 5.36 5.43 14.16
N SER A 270 6.21 4.77 14.94
CA SER A 270 7.61 4.53 14.56
C SER A 270 7.75 3.77 13.23
N ASN A 271 6.77 2.93 12.89
CA ASN A 271 6.77 1.98 11.79
C ASN A 271 5.93 2.42 10.58
N GLY A 272 5.18 3.51 10.69
CA GLY A 272 4.34 4.05 9.62
C GLY A 272 2.94 4.43 10.09
N LEU A 273 2.05 4.70 9.13
CA LEU A 273 0.67 5.09 9.36
C LEU A 273 -0.19 3.88 9.73
N ILE A 274 -0.96 4.01 10.80
CA ILE A 274 -1.98 3.05 11.22
C ILE A 274 -3.32 3.78 11.37
N SER A 275 -4.40 3.18 10.85
CA SER A 275 -5.76 3.69 11.02
C SER A 275 -6.53 2.79 12.00
N GLN A 276 -6.51 3.13 13.28
CA GLN A 276 -7.17 2.32 14.33
C GLN A 276 -8.67 2.13 14.06
N GLN A 277 -9.35 3.20 13.61
CA GLN A 277 -10.76 3.14 13.25
C GLN A 277 -11.02 2.12 12.13
N TYR A 278 -10.12 2.05 11.14
CA TYR A 278 -10.26 1.10 10.05
C TYR A 278 -10.06 -0.34 10.56
N LEU A 279 -9.05 -0.58 11.40
CA LEU A 279 -8.81 -1.90 11.99
C LEU A 279 -9.98 -2.39 12.86
N GLN A 280 -10.75 -1.48 13.47
CA GLN A 280 -11.96 -1.84 14.22
C GLN A 280 -13.16 -2.17 13.33
N GLU A 281 -13.18 -1.68 12.08
CA GLU A 281 -14.23 -1.94 11.10
C GLU A 281 -13.91 -3.16 10.20
N ASP A 282 -12.64 -3.55 10.10
CA ASP A 282 -12.14 -4.66 9.30
C ASP A 282 -12.36 -6.00 10.04
N ASP A 283 -13.02 -6.95 9.37
CA ASP A 283 -13.42 -8.24 9.94
C ASP A 283 -12.27 -9.22 10.15
N HIS A 284 -11.10 -8.96 9.58
CA HIS A 284 -9.89 -9.76 9.80
C HIS A 284 -9.27 -9.53 11.18
N TYR A 285 -9.63 -8.44 11.86
CA TYR A 285 -9.08 -8.05 13.15
C TYR A 285 -10.14 -8.18 14.26
N HIS A 286 -9.73 -8.76 15.37
CA HIS A 286 -10.57 -8.95 16.56
C HIS A 286 -10.10 -8.02 17.67
N TRP A 287 -10.92 -7.04 18.04
CA TRP A 287 -10.57 -6.05 19.05
C TRP A 287 -10.55 -6.64 20.47
N LEU A 288 -9.45 -6.43 21.19
CA LEU A 288 -9.15 -7.08 22.48
C LEU A 288 -9.16 -6.13 23.67
N GLU A 289 -9.84 -4.98 23.58
CA GLU A 289 -9.90 -4.04 24.70
C GLU A 289 -10.39 -4.71 26.00
N GLY A 290 -9.58 -4.64 27.05
CA GLY A 290 -9.85 -5.25 28.35
C GLY A 290 -9.52 -6.75 28.46
N VAL A 291 -9.04 -7.40 27.40
CA VAL A 291 -8.58 -8.79 27.46
C VAL A 291 -7.27 -8.85 28.23
N THR A 292 -7.23 -9.74 29.23
CA THR A 292 -6.02 -10.05 30.01
C THR A 292 -5.77 -11.55 30.12
N LYS A 293 -6.66 -12.37 29.53
CA LYS A 293 -6.53 -13.82 29.48
C LYS A 293 -6.63 -14.30 28.05
N VAL A 294 -5.75 -15.22 27.67
CA VAL A 294 -5.77 -15.82 26.32
C VAL A 294 -5.78 -17.33 26.48
N LYS A 295 -6.70 -17.97 25.76
CA LYS A 295 -6.80 -19.41 25.66
C LYS A 295 -6.71 -19.85 24.20
N GLY A 296 -5.79 -20.76 23.91
CA GLY A 296 -5.59 -21.34 22.58
C GLY A 296 -5.86 -22.85 22.57
N GLU A 297 -6.64 -23.32 21.60
CA GLU A 297 -6.94 -24.75 21.42
C GLU A 297 -6.78 -25.17 19.95
N GLY A 298 -6.10 -26.29 19.70
CA GLY A 298 -5.89 -26.85 18.35
C GLY A 298 -4.62 -26.35 17.67
N PRO A 299 -4.29 -26.82 16.44
CA PRO A 299 -2.98 -26.67 15.77
C PRO A 299 -2.71 -25.23 15.29
N LEU A 300 -2.57 -24.32 16.24
CA LEU A 300 -2.36 -22.90 16.08
C LEU A 300 -1.03 -22.52 16.72
N LYS A 301 -0.21 -21.78 15.98
CA LYS A 301 0.94 -21.08 16.53
C LYS A 301 0.48 -19.72 17.07
N PHE A 302 0.90 -19.37 18.28
CA PHE A 302 0.55 -18.10 18.91
C PHE A 302 1.77 -17.19 19.01
N GLU A 303 1.63 -15.95 18.55
CA GLU A 303 2.61 -14.87 18.75
C GLU A 303 1.95 -13.78 19.58
N ILE A 304 2.26 -13.74 20.88
CA ILE A 304 1.68 -12.79 21.83
C ILE A 304 2.70 -11.71 22.14
N ILE A 305 2.39 -10.48 21.74
CA ILE A 305 3.33 -9.37 21.75
C ILE A 305 2.75 -8.24 22.58
N LYS A 306 3.58 -7.62 23.42
CA LYS A 306 3.18 -6.40 24.12
C LYS A 306 2.96 -5.27 23.11
N GLY A 307 1.77 -4.67 23.13
CA GLY A 307 1.50 -3.47 22.33
C GLY A 307 0.26 -2.70 22.78
N ASP A 308 0.22 -1.41 22.44
CA ASP A 308 -0.83 -0.49 22.86
C ASP A 308 -2.11 -0.58 22.01
N LEU A 309 -2.07 -1.37 20.93
CA LEU A 309 -3.19 -1.64 20.02
C LEU A 309 -3.74 -3.04 20.30
N PRO A 310 -4.70 -3.20 21.22
CA PRO A 310 -5.16 -4.51 21.64
C PRO A 310 -6.00 -5.19 20.55
N LEU A 311 -5.41 -6.11 19.79
CA LEU A 311 -6.09 -6.84 18.71
C LEU A 311 -5.54 -8.26 18.53
N ALA A 312 -6.32 -9.13 17.90
CA ALA A 312 -5.87 -10.42 17.40
C ALA A 312 -6.25 -10.59 15.92
N HIS A 313 -5.42 -11.30 15.17
CA HIS A 313 -5.74 -11.68 13.80
C HIS A 313 -4.92 -12.90 13.34
N ILE A 314 -5.30 -13.47 12.20
CA ILE A 314 -4.52 -14.51 11.52
C ILE A 314 -3.41 -13.83 10.73
N ARG A 315 -2.18 -13.88 11.23
CA ARG A 315 -1.00 -13.33 10.56
C ARG A 315 -0.57 -14.19 9.37
N ARG A 316 -0.74 -15.52 9.49
CA ARG A 316 -0.45 -16.48 8.42
C ARG A 316 -1.47 -17.62 8.47
N GLY A 317 -1.92 -18.07 7.30
CA GLY A 317 -2.89 -19.15 7.20
C GLY A 317 -4.28 -18.71 6.75
N GLU A 318 -4.39 -17.64 5.96
CA GLU A 318 -5.65 -17.07 5.43
C GLU A 318 -6.64 -18.11 4.86
N ARG A 319 -6.15 -19.25 4.35
CA ARG A 319 -6.99 -20.35 3.85
C ARG A 319 -7.85 -21.02 4.94
N TYR A 320 -7.50 -20.85 6.20
CA TYR A 320 -8.18 -21.42 7.37
C TYR A 320 -9.06 -20.40 8.09
N THR A 321 -9.25 -19.19 7.54
CA THR A 321 -10.00 -18.11 8.21
C THR A 321 -11.38 -18.55 8.68
N ASP A 322 -12.12 -19.30 7.85
CA ASP A 322 -13.45 -19.79 8.19
C ASP A 322 -13.47 -20.91 9.25
N HIS A 323 -12.30 -21.43 9.61
CA HIS A 323 -12.11 -22.56 10.53
C HIS A 323 -11.43 -22.16 11.85
N VAL A 324 -11.03 -20.90 11.99
CA VAL A 324 -10.48 -20.35 13.24
C VAL A 324 -11.55 -19.49 13.91
N SER A 325 -11.90 -19.80 15.15
CA SER A 325 -12.88 -19.06 15.93
C SER A 325 -12.21 -18.18 16.97
N PHE A 326 -12.50 -16.89 16.94
CA PHE A 326 -12.14 -15.94 17.98
C PHE A 326 -13.37 -15.60 18.83
N LYS A 327 -13.38 -15.99 20.10
CA LYS A 327 -14.48 -15.75 21.04
C LYS A 327 -13.99 -14.95 22.23
N LYS A 328 -14.48 -13.72 22.35
CA LYS A 328 -14.21 -12.86 23.51
C LYS A 328 -15.32 -12.99 24.55
N ASN A 329 -14.96 -13.40 25.76
CA ASN A 329 -15.85 -13.51 26.92
C ASN A 329 -15.33 -12.62 28.05
N GLY A 330 -15.75 -11.34 28.06
CA GLY A 330 -15.26 -10.39 29.06
C GLY A 330 -13.78 -10.07 28.87
N ASP A 331 -12.95 -10.47 29.84
CA ASP A 331 -11.49 -10.30 29.85
C ASP A 331 -10.71 -11.49 29.25
N GLU A 332 -11.41 -12.51 28.76
CA GLU A 332 -10.82 -13.70 28.14
C GLU A 332 -11.05 -13.73 26.63
N LEU A 333 -10.00 -14.04 25.89
CA LEU A 333 -10.05 -14.42 24.48
C LEU A 333 -9.81 -15.92 24.34
N VAL A 334 -10.75 -16.63 23.70
CA VAL A 334 -10.59 -18.02 23.30
C VAL A 334 -10.40 -18.08 21.79
N VAL A 335 -9.29 -18.70 21.34
CA VAL A 335 -9.00 -18.96 19.93
C VAL A 335 -8.93 -20.47 19.73
N SER A 336 -9.77 -20.99 18.83
CA SER A 336 -9.86 -22.44 18.60
C SER A 336 -10.09 -22.79 17.13
N THR A 337 -9.70 -24.00 16.74
CA THR A 337 -10.04 -24.58 15.43
C THR A 337 -11.18 -25.60 15.50
N ASP A 338 -11.79 -25.92 14.36
CA ASP A 338 -12.75 -27.03 14.22
C ASP A 338 -12.11 -28.32 13.66
N PHE A 339 -10.78 -28.36 13.63
CA PHE A 339 -9.96 -29.47 13.16
C PHE A 339 -8.72 -29.65 14.06
N ASP A 340 -8.17 -30.87 14.07
CA ASP A 340 -7.07 -31.25 14.97
C ASP A 340 -5.68 -31.15 14.31
N GLU A 341 -5.60 -31.13 12.98
CA GLU A 341 -4.33 -31.07 12.23
C GLU A 341 -4.40 -30.04 11.07
N ALA A 342 -3.36 -29.23 10.93
CA ALA A 342 -3.21 -28.29 9.82
C ALA A 342 -2.14 -28.77 8.82
N GLU A 343 -2.43 -28.70 7.51
CA GLU A 343 -1.42 -28.99 6.47
C GLU A 343 -0.34 -27.90 6.41
N TYR A 344 -0.70 -26.65 6.77
CA TYR A 344 0.21 -25.52 6.79
C TYR A 344 0.08 -24.76 8.12
N PRO A 345 1.18 -24.23 8.67
CA PRO A 345 1.14 -23.47 9.92
C PRO A 345 0.17 -22.30 9.88
N ILE A 346 -0.61 -22.15 10.95
CA ILE A 346 -1.54 -21.05 11.18
C ILE A 346 -0.99 -20.23 12.32
N VAL A 347 -0.65 -18.97 12.05
CA VAL A 347 -0.03 -18.07 13.02
C VAL A 347 -1.06 -17.05 13.44
N ILE A 348 -1.40 -17.06 14.73
CA ILE A 348 -2.29 -16.11 15.37
C ILE A 348 -1.42 -15.07 16.07
N GLU A 349 -1.49 -13.84 15.60
CA GLU A 349 -0.82 -12.72 16.27
C GLU A 349 -1.81 -12.06 17.22
N ILE A 350 -1.39 -11.89 18.48
CA ILE A 350 -2.17 -11.30 19.56
C ILE A 350 -1.35 -10.16 20.15
N ILE A 351 -1.83 -8.94 19.98
CA ILE A 351 -1.22 -7.75 20.52
C ILE A 351 -2.06 -7.31 21.70
N VAL A 352 -1.45 -7.21 22.89
CA VAL A 352 -2.13 -6.75 24.11
C VAL A 352 -1.17 -5.95 24.99
N PRO A 353 -1.65 -4.93 25.73
CA PRO A 353 -0.78 -4.11 26.58
C PRO A 353 -0.35 -4.86 27.85
N SER A 354 -1.14 -5.84 28.29
CA SER A 354 -0.91 -6.64 29.49
C SER A 354 -1.63 -7.99 29.36
N VAL A 355 -1.08 -9.03 29.99
CA VAL A 355 -1.68 -10.35 30.09
C VAL A 355 -1.38 -10.94 31.45
N ASN A 356 -2.33 -11.67 32.03
CA ASN A 356 -2.23 -12.23 33.38
C ASN A 356 -2.38 -13.76 33.38
N GLU A 357 -3.07 -14.32 32.38
CA GLU A 357 -3.33 -15.74 32.26
C GLU A 357 -3.24 -16.20 30.80
N LEU A 358 -2.52 -17.28 30.57
CA LEU A 358 -2.33 -17.92 29.27
C LEU A 358 -2.62 -19.42 29.44
N GLU A 359 -3.48 -19.98 28.60
CA GLU A 359 -3.80 -21.41 28.58
C GLU A 359 -3.71 -21.95 27.15
N PHE A 360 -2.89 -22.97 26.92
CA PHE A 360 -2.71 -23.58 25.61
C PHE A 360 -2.92 -25.09 25.70
N LEU A 361 -3.77 -25.61 24.81
CA LEU A 361 -4.09 -27.04 24.77
C LEU A 361 -3.96 -27.56 23.34
N ASN A 362 -3.07 -28.53 23.15
CA ASN A 362 -2.79 -29.15 21.86
C ASN A 362 -2.53 -28.11 20.76
N THR A 363 -1.77 -27.08 21.11
CA THR A 363 -1.35 -26.02 20.18
C THR A 363 -0.03 -26.36 19.50
N ASP A 364 0.32 -25.56 18.50
CA ASP A 364 1.69 -25.49 17.98
C ASP A 364 2.51 -24.55 18.89
N ASP A 365 3.64 -24.06 18.39
CA ASP A 365 4.53 -23.14 19.12
C ASP A 365 3.81 -21.91 19.70
N VAL A 366 4.26 -21.49 20.89
CA VAL A 366 3.81 -20.25 21.53
C VAL A 366 5.00 -19.33 21.77
N GLU A 367 4.90 -18.09 21.30
CA GLU A 367 5.88 -17.04 21.52
C GLU A 367 5.26 -15.90 22.32
N LEU A 368 5.93 -15.45 23.37
CA LEU A 368 5.52 -14.35 24.25
C LEU A 368 6.67 -13.35 24.38
N SER A 369 6.45 -12.08 24.02
CA SER A 369 7.54 -11.08 23.98
C SER A 369 7.22 -9.70 24.57
N GLY A 370 8.20 -9.12 25.28
CA GLY A 370 8.23 -7.71 25.69
C GLY A 370 7.45 -7.34 26.95
N PHE A 371 6.94 -8.32 27.70
CA PHE A 371 6.01 -8.08 28.80
C PHE A 371 6.70 -7.69 30.11
N HIS A 372 6.12 -6.69 30.78
CA HIS A 372 6.51 -6.27 32.14
C HIS A 372 5.28 -6.33 33.04
N LEU A 373 5.21 -7.36 33.91
CA LEU A 373 3.97 -7.76 34.56
C LEU A 373 4.12 -7.98 36.07
N PRO A 374 3.09 -7.67 36.87
CA PRO A 374 3.08 -8.02 38.29
C PRO A 374 2.91 -9.52 38.53
N SER A 375 2.20 -10.22 37.64
CA SER A 375 2.00 -11.66 37.72
C SER A 375 1.58 -12.21 36.37
N LEU A 376 2.00 -13.43 36.06
CA LEU A 376 1.55 -14.19 34.90
C LEU A 376 1.37 -15.65 35.30
N THR A 377 0.25 -16.23 34.92
CA THR A 377 0.01 -17.68 34.98
C THR A 377 0.01 -18.22 33.56
N LEU A 378 0.87 -19.19 33.27
CA LEU A 378 0.93 -19.90 31.99
C LEU A 378 0.66 -21.38 32.23
N ARG A 379 -0.37 -21.90 31.57
CA ARG A 379 -0.78 -23.30 31.59
C ARG A 379 -0.63 -23.85 30.18
N SER A 380 0.05 -24.97 30.02
CA SER A 380 0.11 -25.63 28.72
C SER A 380 0.11 -27.14 28.82
N GLU A 381 -0.61 -27.78 27.90
CA GLU A 381 -0.67 -29.24 27.75
C GLU A 381 -0.66 -29.62 26.26
N GLY A 382 0.20 -30.56 25.86
CA GLY A 382 0.29 -31.03 24.48
C GLY A 382 1.71 -31.43 24.08
N GLU A 383 2.02 -31.27 22.78
CA GLU A 383 3.35 -31.52 22.18
C GLU A 383 3.79 -30.28 21.39
N HIS A 384 4.50 -29.34 22.03
CA HIS A 384 4.95 -28.08 21.39
C HIS A 384 6.00 -27.32 22.22
N GLU A 385 6.56 -26.25 21.63
CA GLU A 385 7.54 -25.38 22.28
C GLU A 385 6.94 -24.02 22.69
N ILE A 386 7.41 -23.49 23.82
CA ILE A 386 7.02 -22.17 24.34
C ILE A 386 8.28 -21.31 24.50
N ARG A 387 8.24 -20.08 24.00
CA ARG A 387 9.35 -19.12 24.11
C ARG A 387 8.87 -17.83 24.75
N GLY A 388 9.48 -17.48 25.88
CA GLY A 388 9.31 -16.21 26.54
C GLY A 388 10.54 -15.34 26.39
N GLU A 389 10.44 -14.24 25.65
CA GLU A 389 11.54 -13.30 25.38
C GLU A 389 11.26 -11.94 26.03
N GLU A 390 12.29 -11.33 26.64
CA GLU A 390 12.16 -10.04 27.34
C GLU A 390 11.01 -10.04 28.38
N LEU A 391 10.91 -11.10 29.19
CA LEU A 391 9.86 -11.24 30.20
C LEU A 391 10.32 -10.73 31.57
N ASN A 392 9.72 -9.65 32.02
CA ASN A 392 9.96 -9.07 33.34
C ASN A 392 8.72 -9.26 34.22
N VAL A 393 8.60 -10.42 34.87
CA VAL A 393 7.40 -10.82 35.62
C VAL A 393 7.71 -11.03 37.09
N ASN A 394 7.11 -10.22 37.97
CA ASN A 394 7.37 -10.34 39.41
C ASN A 394 7.00 -11.73 39.95
N ASN A 395 5.83 -12.27 39.58
CA ASN A 395 5.37 -13.60 39.99
C ASN A 395 4.93 -14.41 38.77
N LEU A 396 5.80 -15.31 38.30
CA LEU A 396 5.52 -16.20 37.18
C LEU A 396 5.12 -17.58 37.70
N SER A 397 3.95 -18.07 37.30
CA SER A 397 3.49 -19.43 37.56
C SER A 397 3.39 -20.19 36.25
N VAL A 398 4.14 -21.27 36.09
CA VAL A 398 4.10 -22.15 34.93
C VAL A 398 3.61 -23.53 35.34
N GLU A 399 2.60 -24.03 34.64
CA GLU A 399 2.07 -25.39 34.80
C GLU A 399 2.08 -26.06 33.43
N LEU A 400 2.99 -27.01 33.24
CA LEU A 400 3.27 -27.63 31.96
C LEU A 400 3.05 -29.15 32.05
N GLY A 401 2.33 -29.70 31.07
CA GLY A 401 2.00 -31.12 30.96
C GLY A 401 2.23 -31.69 29.56
N GLY A 402 2.46 -32.99 29.46
CA GLY A 402 2.64 -33.68 28.17
C GLY A 402 4.10 -33.70 27.73
N ASP A 403 4.37 -33.27 26.51
CA ASP A 403 5.69 -33.15 25.87
C ASP A 403 5.93 -31.68 25.46
N VAL A 404 6.14 -30.82 26.47
CA VAL A 404 6.26 -29.37 26.27
C VAL A 404 7.68 -28.91 26.59
N GLY A 405 8.30 -28.26 25.62
CA GLY A 405 9.51 -27.49 25.81
C GLY A 405 9.19 -26.03 26.13
N MET A 406 9.93 -25.41 27.06
CA MET A 406 9.77 -24.01 27.38
C MET A 406 11.12 -23.35 27.61
N ARG A 407 11.40 -22.24 26.91
CA ARG A 407 12.55 -21.36 27.16
C ARG A 407 12.10 -20.00 27.69
N LEU A 408 12.78 -19.50 28.70
CA LEU A 408 12.53 -18.20 29.32
C LEU A 408 13.77 -17.31 29.34
N GLU A 409 13.60 -16.06 28.94
CA GLU A 409 14.58 -14.97 29.05
C GLU A 409 13.96 -13.78 29.80
N GLY A 410 14.68 -13.22 30.76
CA GLY A 410 14.30 -12.02 31.51
C GLY A 410 14.54 -12.11 33.02
N GLU A 411 13.67 -11.50 33.82
CA GLU A 411 13.80 -11.49 35.29
C GLU A 411 12.47 -11.50 36.04
N GLY A 412 12.51 -12.01 37.27
CA GLY A 412 11.36 -12.04 38.16
C GLY A 412 11.71 -12.08 39.64
N GLN A 413 10.70 -11.95 40.51
CA GLN A 413 10.92 -12.16 41.95
C GLN A 413 10.69 -13.62 42.32
N MET A 414 9.60 -14.22 41.83
CA MET A 414 9.20 -15.59 42.14
C MET A 414 8.83 -16.36 40.87
N LEU A 415 9.40 -17.57 40.73
CA LEU A 415 8.97 -18.57 39.75
C LEU A 415 8.32 -19.76 40.47
N THR A 416 7.08 -20.08 40.14
CA THR A 416 6.44 -21.34 40.53
C THR A 416 6.36 -22.24 39.30
N ALA A 417 6.95 -23.42 39.33
CA ALA A 417 6.95 -24.35 38.21
C ALA A 417 6.40 -25.71 38.62
N ARG A 418 5.34 -26.16 37.93
CA ARG A 418 4.75 -27.50 38.09
C ARG A 418 4.85 -28.23 36.77
N LEU A 419 5.76 -29.20 36.69
CA LEU A 419 6.07 -29.92 35.45
C LEU A 419 5.68 -31.39 35.61
N SER A 420 4.97 -31.94 34.62
CA SER A 420 4.47 -33.32 34.62
C SER A 420 4.52 -33.94 33.23
N GLY A 421 5.22 -35.05 33.08
CA GLY A 421 5.40 -35.72 31.78
C GLY A 421 6.83 -35.56 31.25
N ASP A 422 6.98 -35.51 29.94
CA ASP A 422 8.27 -35.26 29.25
C ASP A 422 8.43 -33.76 28.99
N VAL A 423 8.48 -32.98 30.08
CA VAL A 423 8.52 -31.51 30.00
C VAL A 423 9.94 -31.01 30.22
N LYS A 424 10.37 -30.04 29.41
CA LYS A 424 11.67 -29.39 29.56
C LYS A 424 11.53 -27.87 29.76
N LEU A 425 11.94 -27.39 30.94
CA LEU A 425 12.02 -25.95 31.24
C LEU A 425 13.47 -25.46 31.23
N ASP A 426 13.80 -24.59 30.29
CA ASP A 426 15.09 -23.92 30.14
C ASP A 426 14.96 -22.44 30.54
N ALA A 427 15.24 -22.16 31.81
CA ALA A 427 15.14 -20.83 32.43
C ALA A 427 16.51 -20.38 32.98
N GLU A 428 17.59 -20.70 32.24
CA GLU A 428 18.94 -20.25 32.60
C GLU A 428 19.13 -18.73 32.44
N ASP A 429 18.45 -18.15 31.45
CA ASP A 429 18.45 -16.72 31.15
C ASP A 429 17.28 -15.97 31.79
N TYR A 430 16.53 -16.63 32.68
CA TYR A 430 15.42 -16.04 33.45
C TYR A 430 15.77 -16.01 34.93
N ILE A 431 16.28 -14.87 35.40
CA ILE A 431 16.84 -14.74 36.74
C ILE A 431 15.73 -14.45 37.76
N VAL A 432 15.63 -15.29 38.79
CA VAL A 432 14.68 -15.08 39.91
C VAL A 432 15.36 -15.05 41.27
N LYS A 433 14.70 -14.41 42.25
CA LYS A 433 15.12 -14.51 43.65
C LYS A 433 14.70 -15.83 44.26
N THR A 434 13.43 -16.18 44.09
CA THR A 434 12.85 -17.39 44.68
C THR A 434 12.25 -18.27 43.60
N ALA A 435 12.46 -19.57 43.72
CA ALA A 435 11.78 -20.56 42.89
C ALA A 435 11.08 -21.63 43.75
N ASP A 436 9.91 -22.08 43.34
CA ASP A 436 9.15 -23.18 43.93
C ASP A 436 8.79 -24.19 42.83
N VAL A 437 9.46 -25.33 42.84
CA VAL A 437 9.44 -26.27 41.71
C VAL A 437 8.99 -27.66 42.13
N VAL A 438 8.05 -28.22 41.38
CA VAL A 438 7.59 -29.60 41.50
C VAL A 438 7.77 -30.29 40.16
N LEU A 439 8.59 -31.34 40.13
CA LEU A 439 8.92 -32.13 38.95
C LEU A 439 8.39 -33.55 39.12
N THR A 440 7.67 -34.04 38.12
CA THR A 440 7.10 -35.40 38.09
C THR A 440 7.19 -36.01 36.68
N GLY A 441 7.17 -37.34 36.58
CA GLY A 441 7.44 -38.03 35.31
C GLY A 441 8.91 -37.93 34.91
N ASP A 442 9.18 -37.66 33.64
CA ASP A 442 10.52 -37.54 33.06
C ASP A 442 10.96 -36.07 32.87
N SER A 443 10.34 -35.15 33.62
CA SER A 443 10.56 -33.72 33.46
C SER A 443 11.95 -33.23 33.86
N PHE A 444 12.44 -32.20 33.15
CA PHE A 444 13.72 -31.56 33.38
C PHE A 444 13.56 -30.03 33.52
N ALA A 445 14.25 -29.43 34.49
CA ALA A 445 14.30 -27.98 34.64
C ALA A 445 15.74 -27.48 34.84
N LYS A 446 16.09 -26.38 34.15
CA LYS A 446 17.33 -25.62 34.34
C LYS A 446 16.98 -24.20 34.77
N LEU A 447 17.45 -23.75 35.94
CA LEU A 447 16.95 -22.52 36.58
C LEU A 447 18.08 -21.60 37.05
N ALA A 448 17.91 -20.29 36.93
CA ALA A 448 18.77 -19.28 37.55
C ALA A 448 18.14 -18.67 38.81
N VAL A 449 18.53 -19.16 40.00
CA VAL A 449 17.91 -18.76 41.29
C VAL A 449 18.95 -18.15 42.22
N THR A 450 18.68 -16.95 42.73
CA THR A 450 19.69 -16.15 43.46
C THR A 450 19.57 -16.18 44.98
N ASP A 451 18.40 -16.48 45.55
CA ASP A 451 18.17 -16.47 47.00
C ASP A 451 17.72 -17.84 47.52
N THR A 452 16.51 -18.29 47.19
CA THR A 452 15.91 -19.49 47.78
C THR A 452 15.24 -20.38 46.73
N LEU A 453 15.47 -21.69 46.80
CA LEU A 453 14.83 -22.70 45.95
C LEU A 453 14.06 -23.69 46.81
N TYR A 454 12.73 -23.73 46.67
CA TYR A 454 11.90 -24.82 47.15
C TYR A 454 11.76 -25.87 46.06
N GLN A 455 12.00 -27.14 46.40
CA GLN A 455 11.97 -28.21 45.40
C GLN A 455 11.27 -29.48 45.91
N SER A 456 10.55 -30.13 45.01
CA SER A 456 10.02 -31.49 45.11
C SER A 456 10.28 -32.19 43.78
N VAL A 457 11.31 -33.03 43.72
CA VAL A 457 11.81 -33.64 42.47
C VAL A 457 11.56 -35.15 42.50
N GLY A 458 10.84 -35.68 41.51
CA GLY A 458 10.62 -37.11 41.34
C GLY A 458 11.90 -37.89 41.04
N GLU A 459 11.87 -39.22 41.19
CA GLU A 459 13.06 -40.08 41.04
C GLU A 459 13.70 -40.00 39.65
N ASP A 460 12.87 -39.89 38.60
CA ASP A 460 13.30 -39.86 37.19
C ASP A 460 13.45 -38.44 36.62
N CYS A 461 13.27 -37.40 37.46
CA CYS A 461 13.33 -36.00 37.04
C CYS A 461 14.75 -35.41 37.12
N GLY A 462 15.05 -34.43 36.28
CA GLY A 462 16.31 -33.67 36.31
C GLY A 462 16.13 -32.22 36.75
N LEU A 463 17.03 -31.72 37.60
CA LEU A 463 17.05 -30.32 38.03
C LEU A 463 18.49 -29.79 38.03
N GLU A 464 18.73 -28.77 37.21
CA GLU A 464 19.97 -27.99 37.19
C GLU A 464 19.72 -26.58 37.71
N VAL A 465 20.56 -26.11 38.63
CA VAL A 465 20.40 -24.80 39.27
C VAL A 465 21.69 -24.03 39.12
N LEU A 466 21.59 -22.87 38.47
CA LEU A 466 22.65 -21.88 38.39
C LEU A 466 22.64 -20.99 39.63
N HIS A 467 23.80 -20.41 39.92
CA HIS A 467 24.10 -19.66 41.15
C HIS A 467 24.17 -20.57 42.39
N SER A 468 23.90 -20.04 43.59
CA SER A 468 24.05 -20.78 44.86
C SER A 468 22.93 -20.41 45.85
N PRO A 469 21.66 -20.71 45.54
CA PRO A 469 20.54 -20.41 46.43
C PRO A 469 20.52 -21.33 47.65
N VAL A 470 19.76 -20.93 48.67
CA VAL A 470 19.36 -21.80 49.78
C VAL A 470 18.33 -22.80 49.28
N VAL A 471 18.67 -24.09 49.27
CA VAL A 471 17.79 -25.16 48.81
C VAL A 471 16.96 -25.74 49.96
N VAL A 472 15.65 -25.82 49.77
CA VAL A 472 14.67 -26.35 50.73
C VAL A 472 13.87 -27.47 50.06
N ASN A 473 14.05 -28.71 50.53
CA ASN A 473 13.28 -29.86 50.05
C ASN A 473 11.90 -29.89 50.72
N ARG A 474 10.85 -30.17 49.95
CA ARG A 474 9.48 -30.35 50.43
C ARG A 474 9.04 -31.80 50.42
#